data_AF-A0A2U3LBD9-F1
#
_entry.id   AF-A0A2U3LBD9-F1
#
_cell.length_a   1.000
_cell.length_b   1.000
_cell.length_c   1.000
_cell.angle_alpha   90.00
_cell.angle_beta   90.00
_cell.angle_gamma   90.00
#
_symmetry.space_group_name_H-M   'P 1'
#
loop_
_entity.id
_entity.type
_entity.pdbx_description
1 polymer ?
#
loop_
_entity_poly.entity_id
_entity_poly.type
_entity_poly.pdbx_seq_one_letter_code
_entity_poly.pdbx_strand_id
1 'polypeptide(L)' 'MRVVLDTNILISSLMVQAGNSATVYRAWREGHFTLLTCAEHLDELRATLRKPAVAERIKPYRAGGLVNELK' A
#
# COMPACT_ATOMS: atom_id res chain seq x y z
N MET A 1 11.09 -14.72 0.68
CA MET A 1 11.91 -13.49 0.76
C MET A 1 11.19 -12.47 1.64
N ARG A 2 11.90 -11.67 2.43
CA ARG A 2 11.32 -10.60 3.26
C ARG A 2 11.63 -9.24 2.63
N VAL A 3 10.63 -8.40 2.46
CA VAL A 3 10.75 -7.13 1.73
C VAL A 3 10.08 -6.02 2.54
N VAL A 4 10.71 -4.85 2.60
CA VAL A 4 10.06 -3.61 3.02
C VAL A 4 9.76 -2.83 1.75
N LEU A 5 8.50 -2.43 1.58
CA LEU A 5 8.10 -1.55 0.48
C LEU A 5 8.00 -0.12 0.99
N ASP A 6 8.41 0.82 0.17
CA ASP A 6 8.15 2.23 0.40
C ASP A 6 6.64 2.52 0.33
N THR A 7 6.15 3.44 1.17
CA THR A 7 4.76 3.88 1.21
C THR A 7 4.24 4.26 -0.19
N ASN A 8 5.06 4.92 -1.02
CA ASN A 8 4.67 5.34 -2.35
C ASN A 8 4.37 4.17 -3.27
N ILE A 9 5.01 3.01 -3.12
CA ILE A 9 4.71 1.82 -3.92
C ILE A 9 3.29 1.33 -3.60
N LEU A 10 2.94 1.28 -2.32
CA LEU A 10 1.61 0.86 -1.84
C LEU A 10 0.51 1.85 -2.25
N ILE A 11 0.79 3.15 -2.18
CA ILE A 11 -0.15 4.18 -2.61
C ILE A 11 -0.33 4.13 -4.14
N SER A 12 0.77 4.03 -4.88
CA SER A 12 0.75 4.01 -6.34
C SER A 12 0.00 2.79 -6.89
N SER A 13 0.13 1.63 -6.25
CA SER A 13 -0.61 0.42 -6.66
C SER A 13 -2.11 0.52 -6.42
N LEU A 14 -2.54 1.28 -5.40
CA LEU A 14 -3.96 1.56 -5.15
C LEU A 14 -4.55 2.58 -6.15
N MET A 15 -3.74 3.56 -6.59
CA MET A 15 -4.16 4.56 -7.56
C MET A 15 -4.21 4.02 -8.99
N VAL A 16 -3.19 3.25 -9.40
CA VAL A 16 -3.03 2.73 -10.76
C VAL A 16 -2.80 1.24 -10.68
N GLN A 17 -3.74 0.46 -11.21
CA GLN A 17 -3.70 -1.02 -11.16
C GLN A 17 -2.83 -1.65 -12.27
N ALA A 18 -1.93 -0.85 -12.85
CA ALA A 18 -1.01 -1.23 -13.92
C ALA A 18 0.41 -0.71 -13.63
N GLY A 19 1.41 -1.25 -14.33
CA GLY A 19 2.81 -0.90 -14.14
C GLY A 19 3.48 -1.60 -12.95
N ASN A 20 4.71 -1.18 -12.65
CA ASN A 20 5.60 -1.91 -11.75
C ASN A 20 5.07 -1.95 -10.30
N SER A 21 4.53 -0.85 -9.78
CA SER A 21 3.95 -0.82 -8.43
C SER A 21 2.78 -1.80 -8.28
N ALA A 22 1.90 -1.86 -9.28
CA ALA A 22 0.80 -2.82 -9.30
C ALA A 22 1.29 -4.26 -9.39
N THR A 23 2.34 -4.53 -10.19
CA THR A 23 2.97 -5.85 -10.28
C THR A 23 3.58 -6.28 -8.94
N VAL A 24 4.34 -5.39 -8.27
CA VAL A 24 4.91 -5.65 -6.95
C VAL A 24 3.81 -5.91 -5.91
N TYR A 25 2.75 -5.11 -5.94
CA TYR A 25 1.60 -5.28 -5.05
C TYR A 25 0.90 -6.64 -5.26
N ARG A 26 0.65 -7.04 -6.51
CA ARG A 26 0.10 -8.37 -6.81
C ARG A 26 1.03 -9.48 -6.36
N ALA A 27 2.34 -9.34 -6.59
CA ALA A 27 3.31 -10.34 -6.16
C ALA A 27 3.32 -10.52 -4.63
N TRP A 28 3.15 -9.44 -3.86
CA TRP A 28 2.91 -9.56 -2.41
C TRP A 28 1.60 -10.31 -2.11
N ARG A 29 0.50 -9.91 -2.74
CA ARG A 29 -0.84 -10.50 -2.51
C ARG A 29 -0.93 -11.98 -2.88
N GLU A 30 -0.13 -12.43 -3.85
CA GLU A 30 -0.01 -13.82 -4.28
C GLU A 30 1.00 -14.62 -3.42
N GLY A 31 1.68 -13.99 -2.46
CA GLY A 31 2.57 -14.66 -1.52
C GLY A 31 4.01 -14.88 -2.01
N HIS A 32 4.43 -14.24 -3.11
CA HIS A 32 5.82 -14.37 -3.62
C HIS A 32 6.86 -13.82 -2.64
N PHE A 33 6.47 -12.91 -1.75
CA PHE A 33 7.30 -12.44 -0.65
C PHE A 33 6.46 -12.02 0.56
N THR A 34 7.11 -12.00 1.73
CA THR A 34 6.54 -11.47 2.96
C THR A 34 6.86 -9.99 3.06
N LEU A 35 5.82 -9.16 3.05
CA LEU A 35 5.94 -7.73 3.33
C LEU A 35 6.14 -7.52 4.83
N LEU A 36 7.22 -6.85 5.20
CA LEU A 36 7.49 -6.41 6.56
C LEU A 36 6.99 -4.97 6.74
N THR A 37 6.47 -4.68 7.92
CA THR A 37 6.05 -3.34 8.32
C THR A 37 6.37 -3.09 9.80
N CYS A 38 6.25 -1.85 10.23
CA CYS A 38 6.38 -1.41 11.62
C CYS A 38 5.32 -0.33 11.93
N ALA A 39 5.26 0.11 13.18
CA ALA A 39 4.29 1.10 13.61
C ALA A 39 4.44 2.42 12.84
N GLU A 40 5.67 2.91 12.69
CA GLU A 40 6.00 4.14 11.99
C GLU A 40 5.61 4.08 10.50
N HIS A 41 5.84 2.94 9.85
CA HIS A 41 5.45 2.72 8.46
C HIS A 41 3.91 2.72 8.31
N LEU A 42 3.19 2.07 9.22
CA LEU A 42 1.72 2.09 9.21
C LEU A 42 1.16 3.50 9.45
N ASP A 43 1.81 4.30 10.29
CA ASP A 43 1.40 5.67 10.57
C ASP A 43 1.67 6.60 9.39
N GLU A 44 2.82 6.45 8.71
CA GLU A 44 3.11 7.16 7.47
C GLU A 44 2.10 6.80 6.37
N LEU A 45 1.76 5.51 6.22
CA LEU A 45 0.76 5.05 5.26
C LEU A 45 -0.61 5.68 5.54
N ARG A 46 -1.05 5.67 6.81
CA ARG A 46 -2.32 6.31 7.21
C ARG A 46 -2.31 7.81 6.95
N ALA A 47 -1.23 8.50 7.29
CA ALA A 47 -1.10 9.93 7.04
C ALA A 47 -1.13 10.25 5.55
N THR A 48 -0.45 9.46 4.73
CA THR A 48 -0.39 9.64 3.28
C THR A 48 -1.74 9.35 2.61
N LEU A 49 -2.47 8.31 3.03
CA LEU A 49 -3.82 8.02 2.54
C LEU A 49 -4.83 9.14 2.83
N ARG A 50 -4.61 9.96 3.86
CA ARG A 50 -5.47 11.10 4.23
C ARG A 50 -5.13 12.40 3.51
N LYS A 51 -4.00 12.47 2.79
CA LYS A 51 -3.64 13.68 2.03
C LYS A 51 -4.74 13.95 0.98
N PRO A 52 -5.24 15.19 0.83
CA PRO A 52 -6.37 15.48 -0.07
C PRO A 52 -6.18 14.93 -1.49
N ALA A 53 -5.01 15.17 -2.09
CA ALA A 53 -4.66 14.68 -3.42
C ALA A 53 -4.66 13.14 -3.57
N VAL A 54 -4.49 12.40 -2.46
CA VAL A 54 -4.54 10.94 -2.43
C VAL A 54 -5.96 10.45 -2.17
N ALA A 55 -6.63 11.02 -1.17
CA ALA A 55 -7.97 10.64 -0.75
C ALA A 55 -9.02 10.88 -1.84
N GLU A 56 -8.86 11.92 -2.67
CA GLU A 56 -9.72 12.20 -3.83
C GLU A 56 -9.63 11.09 -4.90
N ARG A 57 -8.53 10.34 -4.95
CA ARG A 57 -8.23 9.35 -6.00
C ARG A 57 -8.43 7.91 -5.55
N ILE A 58 -8.47 7.65 -4.25
CA ILE A 58 -8.56 6.31 -3.68
C ILE A 58 -9.86 6.17 -2.89
N LYS A 59 -10.68 5.18 -3.26
CA LYS A 59 -11.92 4.89 -2.53
C LYS A 59 -11.62 4.49 -1.07
N PRO A 60 -12.35 5.02 -0.07
CA PRO A 60 -12.05 4.77 1.34
C PRO A 60 -11.96 3.29 1.73
N TYR A 61 -12.80 2.43 1.16
CA TYR A 61 -12.77 0.99 1.46
C TYR A 61 -11.47 0.29 0.98
N ARG A 62 -10.84 0.79 -0.09
CA ARG A 62 -9.55 0.27 -0.57
C ARG A 62 -8.41 0.68 0.36
N ALA A 63 -8.44 1.94 0.79
CA ALA A 63 -7.48 2.47 1.77
C ALA A 63 -7.55 1.71 3.10
N GLY A 64 -8.76 1.52 3.63
CA GLY A 64 -8.97 0.76 4.86
C GLY A 64 -8.58 -0.72 4.73
N GLY A 65 -8.91 -1.34 3.60
CA GLY A 65 -8.51 -2.72 3.31
C GLY A 65 -7.00 -2.92 3.36
N LEU A 66 -6.23 -2.05 2.70
CA LEU A 66 -4.77 -2.10 2.72
C LEU A 66 -4.20 -2.00 4.15
N VAL A 67 -4.66 -1.03 4.94
CA VAL A 67 -4.15 -0.84 6.31
C VAL A 67 -4.45 -2.05 7.19
N ASN A 68 -5.59 -2.70 6.99
CA ASN A 68 -5.96 -3.90 7.75
C ASN A 68 -5.13 -5.13 7.38
N GLU A 69 -4.72 -5.26 6.12
CA GLU A 69 -3.87 -6.37 5.67
C GLU A 69 -2.42 -6.28 6.14
N LEU A 70 -1.97 -5.06 6.48
CA LEU A 70 -0.62 -4.81 6.98
C LEU A 70 -0.52 -4.83 8.51
N LYS A 71 -1.65 -4.89 9.23
CA LYS A 71 -1.69 -4.94 10.69
C LYS A 71 -1.56 -6.39 11.18
#